data_AF-A0A3C7VXI8-F1
#
_entry.id   AF-A0A3C7VXI8-F1
#
_cell.length_a   1.000
_cell.length_b   1.000
_cell.length_c   1.000
_cell.angle_alpha   90.00
_cell.angle_beta   90.00
_cell.angle_gamma   90.00
#
_symmetry.space_group_name_H-M   'P 1'
#
loop_
_entity.id
_entity.type
_entity.pdbx_description
1 polymer ?
#
loop_
_entity_poly.entity_id
_entity_poly.type
_entity_poly.pdbx_seq_one_letter_code
_entity_poly.pdbx_strand_id
1 'polypeptide(L)'
;MKFLCKTHRRTLLEDTDAARALWLELNARLNAERPVPTPERVRQAGTALEAAGIYLMANPEADAALLHRYHETAQQLIELLVQLRQSRLAIVVISGASALVEHLARNGADRAAALDACRQLTLHGMGQVERAMGSRFPTPAPRPARTHSATLH
;
A
#
# COMPACT_ATOMS: atom_id res chain seq x y z
N MET A 1 8.21 -0.52 -8.31
CA MET A 1 7.87 -1.96 -8.15
C MET A 1 7.45 -2.52 -9.50
N LYS A 2 7.58 -3.85 -9.71
CA LYS A 2 7.16 -4.53 -10.93
C LYS A 2 6.42 -5.81 -10.54
N PHE A 3 5.09 -5.72 -10.45
CA PHE A 3 4.17 -6.84 -10.28
C PHE A 3 3.74 -7.40 -11.64
N LEU A 4 3.67 -6.53 -12.66
CA LEU A 4 3.48 -6.95 -14.03
C LEU A 4 4.77 -7.50 -14.62
N CYS A 5 4.66 -8.59 -15.40
CA CYS A 5 5.78 -9.05 -16.22
C CYS A 5 6.07 -8.04 -17.33
N LYS A 6 7.30 -8.06 -17.87
CA LYS A 6 7.76 -7.09 -18.88
C LYS A 6 6.82 -6.99 -20.09
N THR A 7 6.36 -8.13 -20.61
CA THR A 7 5.47 -8.20 -21.76
C THR A 7 4.12 -7.56 -21.46
N HIS A 8 3.48 -7.95 -20.35
CA HIS A 8 2.18 -7.42 -19.96
C HIS A 8 2.26 -5.92 -19.67
N ARG A 9 3.31 -5.47 -18.98
CA ARG A 9 3.54 -4.04 -18.75
C ARG A 9 3.66 -3.25 -20.06
N ARG A 10 4.36 -3.78 -21.07
CA ARG A 10 4.48 -3.13 -22.38
C ARG A 10 3.11 -3.01 -23.06
N THR A 11 2.32 -4.09 -23.05
CA THR A 11 0.96 -4.05 -23.61
C THR A 11 0.09 -2.97 -22.97
N LEU A 12 0.14 -2.81 -21.64
CA LEU A 12 -0.63 -1.76 -20.96
C LEU A 12 -0.10 -0.33 -21.21
N LEU A 13 1.18 -0.18 -21.53
CA LEU A 13 1.74 1.11 -21.92
C LEU A 13 1.31 1.51 -23.35
N GLU A 14 1.07 0.52 -24.21
CA GLU A 14 0.58 0.70 -25.58
C GLU A 14 -0.95 0.88 -25.62
N ASP A 15 -1.67 0.33 -24.65
CA ASP A 15 -3.13 0.43 -24.50
C ASP A 15 -3.51 0.87 -23.08
N THR A 16 -3.69 2.18 -22.91
CA THR A 16 -3.99 2.77 -21.61
C THR A 16 -5.43 2.53 -21.14
N ASP A 17 -6.35 2.24 -22.06
CA ASP A 17 -7.72 1.84 -21.71
C ASP A 17 -7.73 0.43 -21.13
N ALA A 18 -6.90 -0.48 -21.67
CA ALA A 18 -6.67 -1.79 -21.05
C ALA A 18 -6.05 -1.65 -19.64
N ALA A 19 -5.14 -0.69 -19.43
CA ALA A 19 -4.58 -0.42 -18.10
C ALA A 19 -5.68 0.03 -17.12
N ARG A 20 -6.59 0.91 -17.55
CA ARG A 20 -7.74 1.34 -16.77
C ARG A 20 -8.68 0.17 -16.45
N ALA A 21 -9.05 -0.62 -17.45
CA ALA A 21 -9.96 -1.76 -17.29
C ALA A 21 -9.40 -2.77 -16.28
N LEU A 22 -8.13 -3.14 -16.41
CA LEU A 22 -7.45 -4.06 -15.49
C LEU A 22 -7.41 -3.51 -14.06
N TRP A 23 -7.09 -2.21 -13.90
CA TRP A 23 -7.10 -1.58 -12.58
C TRP A 23 -8.49 -1.65 -11.94
N LEU A 24 -9.54 -1.25 -12.67
CA LEU A 24 -10.90 -1.23 -12.14
C LEU A 24 -11.42 -2.63 -11.80
N GLU A 25 -11.14 -3.63 -12.64
CA GLU A 25 -11.50 -5.03 -12.39
C GLU A 25 -10.87 -5.55 -11.10
N LEU A 26 -9.54 -5.40 -10.96
CA LEU A 26 -8.82 -5.88 -9.79
C LEU A 26 -9.23 -5.13 -8.52
N ASN A 27 -9.47 -3.82 -8.61
CA ASN A 27 -9.94 -3.02 -7.48
C ASN A 27 -11.33 -3.48 -7.01
N ALA A 28 -12.25 -3.78 -7.94
CA ALA A 28 -13.56 -4.33 -7.61
C ALA A 28 -13.45 -5.68 -6.90
N ARG A 29 -12.59 -6.58 -7.39
CA ARG A 29 -12.34 -7.89 -6.76
C ARG A 29 -11.74 -7.78 -5.37
N LEU A 30 -10.74 -6.91 -5.20
CA LEU A 30 -10.11 -6.64 -3.90
C LEU A 30 -11.13 -6.09 -2.89
N ASN A 31 -12.08 -5.27 -3.33
CA ASN A 31 -13.13 -4.72 -2.46
C ASN A 31 -14.23 -5.72 -2.11
N ALA A 32 -14.53 -6.68 -2.99
CA ALA A 32 -15.59 -7.68 -2.77
C ALA A 32 -15.20 -8.76 -1.76
N GLU A 33 -13.91 -9.09 -1.69
CA GLU A 33 -13.40 -10.18 -0.86
C GLU A 33 -12.86 -9.69 0.48
N ARG A 34 -12.96 -10.49 1.55
CA ARG A 34 -12.34 -10.17 2.85
C ARG A 34 -10.81 -10.06 2.72
N PRO A 35 -10.17 -9.12 3.45
CA PRO A 35 -8.73 -8.88 3.37
C PRO A 35 -7.94 -9.98 4.10
N VAL A 36 -7.84 -11.15 3.47
CA VAL A 36 -6.92 -12.21 3.91
C VAL A 36 -5.57 -11.97 3.23
N PRO A 37 -4.46 -11.81 3.98
CA PRO A 37 -3.15 -11.53 3.41
C PRO A 37 -2.56 -12.78 2.77
N THR A 38 -2.91 -13.04 1.51
CA THR A 38 -2.34 -14.12 0.70
C THR A 38 -1.35 -13.57 -0.34
N PRO A 39 -0.36 -14.37 -0.79
CA PRO A 39 0.54 -13.97 -1.87
C PRO A 39 -0.21 -13.54 -3.15
N GLU A 40 -1.31 -14.23 -3.47
CA GLU A 40 -2.15 -13.91 -4.63
C GLU A 40 -2.83 -12.55 -4.47
N ARG A 41 -3.32 -12.23 -3.28
CA ARG A 41 -3.95 -10.93 -3.02
C ARG A 41 -2.95 -9.77 -3.07
N VAL A 42 -1.73 -9.98 -2.57
CA VAL A 42 -0.62 -9.02 -2.74
C VAL A 42 -0.30 -8.82 -4.21
N ARG A 43 -0.25 -9.91 -5.00
CA ARG A 43 -0.02 -9.84 -6.44
C ARG A 43 -1.12 -9.05 -7.15
N GLN A 44 -2.39 -9.30 -6.82
CA GLN A 44 -3.52 -8.55 -7.36
C GLN A 44 -3.47 -7.07 -7.01
N ALA A 45 -3.28 -6.72 -5.73
CA ALA A 45 -3.17 -5.32 -5.28
C ALA A 45 -1.98 -4.60 -5.92
N GLY A 46 -0.83 -5.28 -6.02
CA GLY A 46 0.34 -4.76 -6.71
C GLY A 46 0.13 -4.57 -8.21
N THR A 47 -0.59 -5.49 -8.86
CA THR A 47 -0.94 -5.41 -10.27
C THR A 47 -1.92 -4.25 -10.53
N ALA A 48 -2.94 -4.11 -9.67
CA ALA A 48 -3.89 -3.00 -9.72
C ALA A 48 -3.17 -1.65 -9.56
N LEU A 49 -2.27 -1.53 -8.59
CA LEU A 49 -1.51 -0.30 -8.36
C LEU A 49 -0.61 0.06 -9.54
N GLU A 50 0.05 -0.93 -10.14
CA GLU A 50 0.92 -0.70 -11.31
C GLU A 50 0.12 -0.30 -12.56
N ALA A 51 -1.02 -0.95 -12.80
CA ALA A 51 -1.94 -0.61 -13.90
C ALA A 51 -2.53 0.80 -13.71
N ALA A 52 -2.94 1.14 -12.48
CA ALA A 52 -3.40 2.48 -12.13
C ALA A 52 -2.32 3.54 -12.40
N GLY A 53 -1.07 3.25 -12.01
CA GLY A 53 0.06 4.15 -12.27
C GLY A 53 0.31 4.36 -13.76
N ILE A 54 0.18 3.31 -14.59
CA ILE A 54 0.30 3.44 -16.05
C ILE A 54 -0.81 4.34 -16.61
N TYR A 55 -2.06 4.10 -16.22
CA TYR A 55 -3.20 4.89 -16.68
C TYR A 55 -3.06 6.37 -16.29
N LEU A 56 -2.73 6.66 -15.03
CA LEU A 56 -2.61 8.03 -14.54
C LEU A 56 -1.44 8.78 -15.17
N MET A 57 -0.31 8.12 -15.44
CA MET A 57 0.80 8.75 -16.14
C MET A 57 0.45 9.12 -17.58
N ALA A 58 -0.48 8.41 -18.22
CA ALA A 58 -1.02 8.76 -19.53
C ALA A 58 -2.15 9.80 -19.48
N ASN A 59 -2.78 9.99 -18.32
CA ASN A 59 -3.91 10.87 -18.10
C ASN A 59 -3.61 11.82 -16.90
N PRO A 60 -2.71 12.80 -17.08
CA PRO A 60 -2.17 13.59 -15.98
C PRO A 60 -3.18 14.56 -15.37
N GLU A 61 -4.26 14.91 -16.09
CA GLU A 61 -5.40 15.70 -15.60
C GLU A 61 -6.37 14.84 -14.76
N ALA A 62 -5.81 14.08 -13.82
CA ALA A 62 -6.59 13.20 -12.95
C ALA A 62 -7.44 14.03 -11.97
N ASP A 63 -8.75 13.74 -11.94
CA ASP A 63 -9.67 14.34 -10.98
C ASP A 63 -9.48 13.77 -9.56
N ALA A 64 -10.18 14.39 -8.61
CA ALA A 64 -10.15 13.97 -7.21
C ALA A 64 -10.58 12.50 -7.01
N ALA A 65 -11.54 12.01 -7.82
CA ALA A 65 -12.05 10.64 -7.68
C ALA A 65 -11.03 9.59 -8.13
N LEU A 66 -10.29 9.86 -9.20
CA LEU A 66 -9.20 9.02 -9.68
C LEU A 66 -8.04 8.98 -8.69
N LEU A 67 -7.65 10.14 -8.16
CA LEU A 67 -6.59 10.23 -7.14
C LEU A 67 -6.97 9.51 -5.85
N HIS A 68 -8.22 9.65 -5.40
CA HIS A 68 -8.72 8.94 -4.23
C HIS A 68 -8.67 7.42 -4.44
N ARG A 69 -9.16 6.93 -5.59
CA ARG A 69 -9.12 5.49 -5.90
C ARG A 69 -7.69 4.96 -6.00
N TYR A 70 -6.77 5.74 -6.54
CA TYR A 70 -5.35 5.38 -6.59
C TYR A 70 -4.77 5.24 -5.18
N HIS A 71 -5.08 6.20 -4.31
CA HIS A 71 -4.70 6.14 -2.90
C HIS A 71 -5.26 4.89 -2.21
N GLU A 72 -6.55 4.58 -2.37
CA GLU A 72 -7.16 3.36 -1.81
C GLU A 72 -6.45 2.10 -2.29
N THR A 73 -6.12 2.03 -3.59
CA THR A 73 -5.39 0.90 -4.17
C THR A 73 -4.00 0.74 -3.53
N ALA A 74 -3.27 1.84 -3.33
CA ALA A 74 -1.97 1.83 -2.67
C ALA A 74 -2.09 1.41 -1.21
N GLN A 75 -3.09 1.93 -0.50
CA GLN A 75 -3.35 1.65 0.91
C GLN A 75 -3.65 0.16 1.14
N GLN A 76 -4.46 -0.46 0.29
CA GLN A 76 -4.71 -1.91 0.37
C GLN A 76 -3.43 -2.74 0.23
N LEU A 77 -2.55 -2.38 -0.71
CA LEU A 77 -1.27 -3.07 -0.87
C LEU A 77 -0.37 -2.87 0.35
N ILE A 78 -0.30 -1.65 0.89
CA ILE A 78 0.48 -1.34 2.10
C ILE A 78 0.00 -2.19 3.27
N GLU A 79 -1.32 -2.26 3.49
CA GLU A 79 -1.91 -3.05 4.57
C GLU A 79 -1.58 -4.55 4.45
N LEU A 80 -1.71 -5.12 3.25
CA LEU A 80 -1.35 -6.52 3.00
C LEU A 80 0.14 -6.78 3.28
N LEU A 81 1.03 -5.88 2.83
CA LEU A 81 2.46 -6.00 3.06
C LEU A 81 2.82 -5.87 4.55
N VAL A 82 2.16 -4.95 5.27
CA VAL A 82 2.35 -4.78 6.71
C VAL A 82 1.90 -6.03 7.47
N GLN A 83 0.73 -6.59 7.13
CA GLN A 83 0.22 -7.83 7.73
C GLN A 83 1.18 -9.00 7.51
N LEU A 84 1.83 -9.07 6.33
CA LEU A 84 2.85 -10.07 6.00
C LEU A 84 4.26 -9.72 6.51
N ARG A 85 4.38 -8.69 7.37
CA ARG A 85 5.65 -8.19 7.94
C ARG A 85 6.67 -7.71 6.89
N GLN A 86 6.22 -7.42 5.68
CA GLN A 86 7.02 -6.88 4.58
C GLN A 86 7.17 -5.36 4.66
N SER A 87 7.60 -4.84 5.80
CA SER A 87 7.65 -3.40 6.10
C SER A 87 8.51 -2.60 5.11
N ARG A 88 9.64 -3.17 4.66
CA ARG A 88 10.50 -2.53 3.65
C ARG A 88 9.78 -2.35 2.31
N LEU A 89 9.00 -3.34 1.89
CA LEU A 89 8.23 -3.26 0.65
C LEU A 89 7.09 -2.25 0.80
N ALA A 90 6.43 -2.20 1.96
CA ALA A 90 5.40 -1.20 2.25
C ALA A 90 5.96 0.24 2.16
N ILE A 91 7.16 0.49 2.70
CA ILE A 91 7.84 1.79 2.56
C ILE A 91 8.08 2.14 1.09
N VAL A 92 8.56 1.18 0.29
CA VAL A 92 8.78 1.39 -1.15
C VAL A 92 7.48 1.71 -1.88
N VAL A 93 6.35 1.09 -1.51
CA VAL A 93 5.03 1.41 -2.05
C VAL A 93 4.63 2.83 -1.69
N ILE A 94 4.74 3.22 -0.42
CA ILE A 94 4.41 4.57 0.06
C ILE A 94 5.20 5.61 -0.73
N SER A 95 6.53 5.49 -0.78
CA SER A 95 7.39 6.45 -1.49
C SER A 95 7.07 6.51 -2.98
N GLY A 96 6.81 5.36 -3.62
CA GLY A 96 6.49 5.31 -5.04
C GLY A 96 5.13 5.93 -5.36
N ALA A 97 4.12 5.67 -4.54
CA ALA A 97 2.79 6.23 -4.69
C ALA A 97 2.79 7.76 -4.46
N SER A 98 3.47 8.23 -3.41
CA SER A 98 3.61 9.67 -3.15
C SER A 98 4.33 10.38 -4.31
N ALA A 99 5.41 9.81 -4.83
CA ALA A 99 6.13 10.41 -5.97
C ALA A 99 5.27 10.51 -7.23
N LEU A 100 4.42 9.51 -7.50
CA LEU A 100 3.49 9.54 -8.62
C LEU A 100 2.41 10.63 -8.41
N VAL A 101 1.81 10.70 -7.23
CA VAL A 101 0.80 11.73 -6.91
C VAL A 101 1.38 13.14 -6.99
N GLU A 102 2.59 13.35 -6.48
CA GLU A 102 3.31 14.62 -6.63
C GLU A 102 3.56 14.98 -8.09
N HIS A 103 3.92 14.00 -8.92
CA HIS A 103 4.08 14.22 -10.35
C HIS A 103 2.75 14.64 -10.99
N LEU A 104 1.64 13.95 -10.71
CA LEU A 104 0.33 14.32 -11.24
C LEU A 104 -0.10 15.73 -10.82
N ALA A 105 0.13 16.10 -9.56
CA ALA A 105 -0.18 17.43 -9.05
C ALA A 105 0.58 18.55 -9.78
N ARG A 106 1.80 18.27 -10.26
CA ARG A 106 2.60 19.21 -11.06
C ARG A 106 2.15 19.27 -12.53
N ASN A 107 1.39 18.28 -13.01
CA ASN A 107 1.02 18.11 -14.41
C ASN A 107 -0.49 18.24 -14.68
N GLY A 108 -1.24 18.89 -13.78
CA GLY A 108 -2.63 19.29 -14.05
C GLY A 108 -3.71 18.51 -13.30
N ALA A 109 -3.34 17.55 -12.45
CA ALA A 109 -4.31 16.88 -11.58
C ALA A 109 -4.87 17.81 -10.50
N ASP A 110 -5.97 17.41 -9.86
CA ASP A 110 -6.53 18.13 -8.71
C ASP A 110 -5.51 18.22 -7.57
N ARG A 111 -5.01 19.44 -7.35
CA ARG A 111 -3.94 19.71 -6.38
C ARG A 111 -4.37 19.46 -4.94
N ALA A 112 -5.63 19.73 -4.60
CA ALA A 112 -6.13 19.55 -3.24
C ALA A 112 -6.24 18.05 -2.92
N ALA A 113 -6.82 17.28 -3.85
CA ALA A 113 -6.92 15.84 -3.73
C ALA A 113 -5.53 15.15 -3.74
N ALA A 114 -4.59 15.64 -4.55
CA ALA A 114 -3.23 15.11 -4.56
C ALA A 114 -2.49 15.35 -3.23
N LEU A 115 -2.62 16.55 -2.65
CA LEU A 115 -2.05 16.85 -1.34
C LEU A 115 -2.67 15.99 -0.23
N ASP A 116 -3.99 15.80 -0.26
CA ASP A 116 -4.67 14.91 0.69
C ASP A 116 -4.17 13.47 0.52
N ALA A 117 -4.13 12.92 -0.70
CA ALA A 117 -3.62 11.58 -0.96
C ALA A 117 -2.18 11.38 -0.45
N CYS A 118 -1.28 12.34 -0.67
CA CYS A 118 0.08 12.30 -0.11
C CYS A 118 0.07 12.30 1.42
N ARG A 119 -0.75 13.16 2.04
CA ARG A 119 -0.89 13.22 3.50
C ARG A 119 -1.39 11.90 4.08
N GLN A 120 -2.40 11.30 3.45
CA GLN A 120 -2.98 10.03 3.87
C GLN A 120 -1.95 8.89 3.75
N LEU A 121 -1.20 8.81 2.64
CA LEU A 121 -0.13 7.82 2.46
C LEU A 121 0.95 7.93 3.54
N THR A 122 1.33 9.14 3.93
CA THR A 122 2.29 9.37 5.01
C THR A 122 1.70 8.99 6.37
N LEU A 123 0.56 9.56 6.75
CA LEU A 123 -0.02 9.36 8.08
C LEU A 123 -0.46 7.93 8.34
N HIS A 124 -1.18 7.33 7.40
CA HIS A 124 -1.73 6.00 7.55
C HIS A 124 -0.72 4.93 7.15
N GLY A 125 -0.05 5.09 6.01
CA GLY A 125 0.93 4.13 5.53
C GLY A 125 2.15 4.01 6.45
N MET A 126 2.84 5.12 6.75
CA MET A 126 4.02 5.05 7.62
C MET A 126 3.64 4.73 9.06
N GLY A 127 2.52 5.26 9.57
CA GLY A 127 2.04 4.93 10.91
C GLY A 127 1.70 3.44 11.09
N GLN A 128 1.26 2.74 10.04
CA GLN A 128 1.07 1.28 10.09
C GLN A 128 2.40 0.53 10.12
N VAL A 129 3.36 0.97 9.30
CA VAL A 129 4.71 0.39 9.26
C VAL A 129 5.42 0.56 10.61
N GLU A 130 5.37 1.74 11.21
CA GLU A 130 5.97 2.03 12.51
C GLU A 130 5.38 1.17 13.62
N ARG A 131 4.05 1.01 13.68
CA ARG A 131 3.40 0.08 14.63
C ARG A 131 3.84 -1.37 14.42
N ALA A 132 3.96 -1.80 13.17
CA ALA A 132 4.41 -3.16 12.85
C ALA A 132 5.90 -3.39 13.17
N MET A 133 6.73 -2.35 13.09
CA MET A 133 8.14 -2.40 13.48
C MET A 133 8.34 -2.30 15.00
N GLY A 134 7.53 -1.49 15.69
CA GLY A 134 7.56 -1.28 17.14
C GLY A 134 7.09 -2.49 17.95
N SER A 135 6.32 -3.41 17.36
CA SER A 135 5.91 -4.67 18.01
C SER A 135 7.06 -5.69 18.19
N ARG A 136 8.32 -5.32 17.91
CA ARG A 136 9.51 -6.17 18.07
C ARG A 136 10.04 -6.29 19.50
N PHE A 137 9.50 -5.55 20.47
CA PHE A 137 9.84 -5.74 21.88
C PHE A 137 8.72 -6.48 22.62
N PRO A 138 8.91 -7.77 22.98
CA PRO A 138 8.09 -8.33 24.04
C PRO A 138 8.45 -7.57 25.32
N THR A 139 7.46 -6.91 25.92
CA THR A 139 7.54 -6.45 27.30
C THR A 139 7.94 -7.66 28.14
N PRO A 140 9.06 -7.65 28.89
CA PRO A 140 9.41 -8.78 29.72
C PRO A 140 8.30 -8.96 30.76
N ALA A 141 7.62 -10.10 30.71
CA ALA A 141 6.66 -10.46 31.74
C ALA A 141 7.35 -10.39 33.11
N PRO A 142 6.74 -9.76 34.13
CA PRO A 142 7.33 -9.71 35.45
C PRO A 142 7.53 -11.15 35.95
N ARG A 143 8.79 -11.52 36.19
CA ARG A 143 9.15 -12.81 36.78
C ARG A 143 8.45 -12.94 38.14
N PRO A 144 7.76 -14.04 38.44
CA PRO A 144 7.25 -14.27 39.78
C PRO A 144 8.44 -14.33 40.76
N ALA A 145 8.38 -13.51 41.80
CA ALA A 145 9.36 -13.52 42.88
C ALA A 145 9.36 -14.91 43.52
N ARG A 146 10.50 -15.60 43.46
CA ARG A 146 10.75 -16.81 44.27
C ARG A 146 10.83 -16.36 45.73
N THR A 147 9.77 -16.57 46.49
CA THR A 147 9.81 -16.58 47.94
C THR A 147 10.60 -17.82 48.39
N HIS A 148 11.87 -17.62 48.74
CA HIS A 148 12.60 -18.57 49.57
C HIS A 148 12.07 -18.43 51.00
N SER A 149 11.12 -19.28 51.38
CA SER A 149 10.91 -19.57 52.80
C SER A 149 12.01 -20.50 53.25
N ALA A 150 13.04 -19.92 53.87
CA ALA A 150 14.02 -20.65 54.63
C ALA A 150 13.36 -21.14 55.93
N THR A 151 13.28 -22.45 56.09
CA THR A 151 13.10 -23.14 57.37
C THR A 151 14.33 -22.85 58.24
N LEU A 152 14.17 -22.47 59.51
CA LEU A 152 15.15 -22.70 60.58
C LEU A 152 14.49 -22.54 61.97
N HIS A 153 14.56 -23.65 62.72
CA HIS A 153 14.37 -23.91 64.16
C HIS A 153 13.00 -23.69 64.83
#